data_AF-A0AAW2B0M2-F1
#
_entry.id   AF-A0AAW2B0M2-F1
#
_cell.length_a   1.000
_cell.length_b   1.000
_cell.length_c   1.000
_cell.angle_alpha   90.00
_cell.angle_beta   90.00
_cell.angle_gamma   90.00
#
_symmetry.space_group_name_H-M   'P 1'
#
loop_
_entity.id
_entity.type
_entity.pdbx_description
1 polymer ?
#
loop_
_entity_poly.entity_id
_entity_poly.type
_entity_poly.pdbx_seq_one_letter_code
_entity_poly.pdbx_strand_id
1 'polypeptide(L)'
;MKINKQNQQIPQMIEMMFGEEVLRYSIILFTHGDLLYGKPIVELIKENSKLRRLVDQCGGIFHVFNNKDQNNREQVNDLLQKIDTMIEQNGGGHYSNQMLEDALRFRREVEERRLREEEERKQQEEIGRMMKKIGAEFEAQKRLEIERRKAKIQSDEEGAIVKFIHFCPGIRSTLYGSHCSRFSVWWSYN
;
A
#
# COMPACT_ATOMS: atom_id res chain seq x y z
N MET A 1 -28.91 27.54 6.53
CA MET A 1 -27.44 27.71 6.66
C MET A 1 -26.72 26.81 5.66
N LYS A 2 -25.70 27.31 4.93
CA LYS A 2 -24.94 26.53 3.94
C LYS A 2 -23.51 26.30 4.42
N ILE A 3 -23.06 25.05 4.42
CA ILE A 3 -21.67 24.67 4.65
C ILE A 3 -21.00 24.41 3.29
N ASN A 4 -19.85 25.04 3.04
CA ASN A 4 -19.07 24.84 1.82
C ASN A 4 -18.18 23.57 1.93
N LYS A 5 -17.44 23.23 0.87
CA LYS A 5 -16.54 22.06 0.88
C LYS A 5 -15.34 22.24 1.81
N GLN A 6 -14.80 23.45 1.92
CA GLN A 6 -13.65 23.73 2.80
C GLN A 6 -14.02 23.47 4.26
N ASN A 7 -15.18 23.96 4.70
CA ASN A 7 -15.70 23.77 6.06
C ASN A 7 -15.88 22.28 6.42
N GLN A 8 -16.19 21.42 5.45
CA GLN A 8 -16.32 19.97 5.66
C GLN A 8 -14.99 19.28 5.90
N GLN A 9 -13.86 19.89 5.50
CA GLN A 9 -12.52 19.34 5.65
C GLN A 9 -11.81 19.85 6.91
N ILE A 10 -12.33 20.90 7.56
CA ILE A 10 -11.74 21.50 8.75
C ILE A 10 -11.56 20.48 9.88
N PRO A 11 -12.56 19.63 10.22
CA PRO A 11 -12.37 18.65 11.29
C PRO A 11 -11.17 17.74 11.04
N GLN A 12 -11.02 17.22 9.81
CA GLN A 12 -9.90 16.35 9.45
C GLN A 12 -8.56 17.10 9.48
N MET A 13 -8.53 18.38 9.10
CA MET A 13 -7.33 19.19 9.21
C MET A 13 -6.92 19.42 10.67
N ILE A 14 -7.89 19.69 11.55
CA ILE A 14 -7.64 19.87 12.99
C ILE A 14 -7.15 18.56 13.60
N GLU A 15 -7.79 17.42 13.34
CA GLU A 15 -7.33 16.10 13.77
C GLU A 15 -5.91 15.80 13.25
N MET A 16 -5.64 16.12 11.98
CA MET A 16 -4.32 15.96 11.39
C MET A 16 -3.28 16.88 12.04
N MET A 17 -3.65 18.04 12.57
CA MET A 17 -2.68 18.94 13.22
C MET A 17 -2.49 18.58 14.70
N PHE A 18 -3.60 18.33 15.40
CA PHE A 18 -3.65 18.25 16.86
C PHE A 18 -3.93 16.84 17.40
N GLY A 19 -4.15 15.84 16.54
CA GLY A 19 -4.53 14.49 16.95
C GLY A 19 -6.04 14.31 17.05
N GLU A 20 -6.47 13.05 16.99
CA GLU A 20 -7.89 12.68 16.84
C GLU A 20 -8.76 13.11 18.04
N GLU A 21 -8.16 13.18 19.24
CA GLU A 21 -8.88 13.54 20.46
C GLU A 21 -9.30 15.02 20.51
N VAL A 22 -8.69 15.90 19.72
CA VAL A 22 -8.93 17.35 19.78
C VAL A 22 -10.38 17.75 19.53
N LEU A 23 -11.10 16.99 18.69
CA LEU A 23 -12.49 17.31 18.37
C LEU A 23 -13.43 17.08 19.54
N ARG A 24 -13.07 16.20 20.48
CA ARG A 24 -13.83 15.99 21.72
C ARG A 24 -13.79 17.21 22.64
N TYR A 25 -12.77 18.06 22.47
CA TYR A 25 -12.60 19.31 23.21
C TYR A 25 -13.00 20.55 22.40
N SER A 26 -13.67 20.35 21.26
CA SER A 26 -14.04 21.43 20.33
C SER A 26 -15.54 21.68 20.35
N ILE A 27 -15.94 22.94 20.16
CA ILE A 27 -17.35 23.35 20.06
C ILE A 27 -17.58 24.02 18.71
N ILE A 28 -18.65 23.63 18.03
CA ILE A 28 -19.04 24.26 16.77
C ILE A 28 -19.80 25.56 17.05
N LEU A 29 -19.22 26.70 16.64
CA LEU A 29 -19.86 28.00 16.78
C LEU A 29 -20.52 28.43 15.46
N PHE A 30 -21.85 28.59 15.49
CA PHE A 30 -22.61 29.17 14.39
C PHE A 30 -22.79 30.66 14.63
N THR A 31 -22.30 31.49 13.71
CA THR A 31 -22.51 32.94 13.76
C THR A 31 -23.72 33.35 12.93
N HIS A 32 -24.13 34.62 13.05
CA HIS A 32 -25.30 35.18 12.37
C HIS A 32 -26.61 34.50 12.75
N GLY A 33 -26.80 34.24 14.04
CA GLY A 33 -28.05 33.68 14.59
C GLY A 33 -29.30 34.49 14.23
N ASP A 34 -29.17 35.80 14.00
CA ASP A 34 -30.24 36.67 13.52
C ASP A 34 -30.81 36.25 12.15
N LEU A 35 -29.98 35.62 11.29
CA LEU A 35 -30.38 35.17 9.96
C LEU A 35 -31.10 33.82 9.96
N LEU A 36 -31.40 33.26 11.14
CA LEU A 36 -32.17 32.04 11.25
C LEU A 36 -33.69 32.27 11.08
N TYR A 37 -34.16 33.53 11.09
CA TYR A 37 -35.56 33.93 10.85
C TYR A 37 -36.59 33.08 11.63
N GLY A 38 -36.29 32.76 12.90
CA GLY A 38 -37.16 31.96 13.77
C GLY A 38 -37.07 30.44 13.57
N LYS A 39 -36.30 29.95 12.58
CA LYS A 39 -36.04 28.52 12.43
C LYS A 39 -34.98 28.06 13.43
N PRO A 40 -35.24 27.06 14.28
CA PRO A 40 -34.25 26.58 15.23
C PRO A 40 -33.08 25.93 14.50
N ILE A 41 -31.84 26.25 14.92
CA ILE A 41 -30.62 25.67 14.36
C ILE A 41 -30.63 24.13 14.39
N VAL A 42 -31.29 23.55 15.39
CA VAL A 42 -31.43 22.10 15.55
C VAL A 42 -32.12 21.47 14.34
N GLU A 43 -33.15 22.11 13.79
CA GLU A 43 -33.82 21.61 12.58
C GLU A 43 -32.89 21.70 11.36
N LEU A 44 -32.14 22.80 11.24
CA LEU A 44 -31.17 22.95 10.14
C LEU A 44 -30.07 21.88 10.20
N ILE A 45 -29.60 21.52 11.41
CA ILE A 45 -28.65 20.42 11.62
C ILE A 45 -29.29 19.11 11.20
N LYS A 46 -30.51 18.81 11.65
CA LYS A 46 -31.22 17.56 11.33
C LYS A 46 -31.46 17.37 9.82
N GLU A 47 -31.82 18.44 9.11
CA GLU A 47 -32.10 18.43 7.67
C GLU A 47 -30.83 18.33 6.80
N ASN A 48 -29.68 18.77 7.31
CA ASN A 48 -28.44 18.82 6.55
C ASN A 48 -27.44 17.78 7.08
N SER A 49 -27.33 16.65 6.38
CA SER A 49 -26.45 15.54 6.77
C SER A 49 -24.98 15.93 6.95
N LYS A 50 -24.48 16.90 6.17
CA LYS A 50 -23.10 17.40 6.28
C LYS A 50 -22.89 18.22 7.54
N LEU A 51 -23.88 19.04 7.88
CA LEU A 51 -23.87 19.85 9.10
C LEU A 51 -24.01 18.96 10.34
N ARG A 52 -24.93 17.98 10.29
CA ARG A 52 -25.08 16.96 11.33
C ARG A 52 -23.77 16.22 11.57
N ARG A 53 -23.14 15.71 10.52
CA ARG A 53 -21.84 15.03 10.62
C ARG A 53 -20.79 15.89 11.34
N LEU A 54 -20.68 17.17 10.98
CA LEU A 54 -19.70 18.08 11.57
C LEU A 54 -19.98 18.33 13.06
N VAL A 55 -21.25 18.44 13.45
CA VAL A 55 -21.64 18.57 14.87
C VAL A 55 -21.40 17.28 15.64
N ASP A 56 -21.73 16.13 15.06
CA ASP A 56 -21.53 14.82 15.67
C ASP A 56 -20.04 14.52 15.92
N GLN A 57 -19.15 14.95 15.01
CA GLN A 57 -17.69 14.82 15.19
C GLN A 57 -17.17 15.60 16.41
N CYS A 58 -17.85 16.65 16.84
CA CYS A 58 -17.50 17.47 18.01
C CYS A 58 -18.38 17.14 19.23
N GLY A 59 -18.76 15.86 19.39
CA GLY A 59 -19.55 15.40 20.54
C GLY A 59 -20.98 15.93 20.58
N GLY A 60 -21.48 16.48 19.47
CA GLY A 60 -22.81 17.08 19.41
C GLY A 60 -22.89 18.49 20.02
N ILE A 61 -21.77 19.07 20.46
CA ILE A 61 -21.75 20.37 21.15
C ILE A 61 -21.62 21.49 20.13
N PHE A 62 -22.62 22.36 20.10
CA PHE A 62 -22.62 23.55 19.27
C PHE A 62 -23.26 24.73 20.00
N HIS A 63 -22.96 25.94 19.53
CA HIS A 63 -23.54 27.18 20.05
C HIS A 63 -23.90 28.13 18.89
N VAL A 64 -24.91 28.98 19.08
CA VAL A 64 -25.34 29.97 18.08
C VAL A 64 -25.13 31.37 18.64
N PHE A 65 -24.39 32.19 17.91
CA PHE A 65 -24.07 33.55 18.26
C PHE A 65 -24.75 34.53 17.30
N ASN A 66 -25.43 35.53 17.85
CA ASN A 66 -25.93 36.68 17.13
C ASN A 66 -24.98 37.87 17.37
N ASN A 67 -24.01 38.04 16.48
CA ASN A 67 -23.00 39.11 16.56
C ASN A 67 -23.58 40.53 16.45
N LYS A 68 -24.86 40.70 16.07
CA LYS A 68 -25.53 42.01 16.05
C LYS A 68 -26.09 42.42 17.41
N ASP A 69 -26.34 41.45 18.29
CA ASP A 69 -26.90 41.68 19.62
C ASP A 69 -25.78 41.78 20.66
N GLN A 70 -25.01 42.87 20.58
CA GLN A 70 -23.76 43.05 21.34
C GLN A 70 -23.97 43.23 22.85
N ASN A 71 -25.19 43.61 23.27
CA ASN A 71 -25.51 43.83 24.68
C ASN A 71 -25.99 42.56 25.38
N ASN A 72 -26.27 41.51 24.63
CA ASN A 72 -26.76 40.25 25.16
C ASN A 72 -25.60 39.38 25.68
N ARG A 73 -25.32 39.55 26.97
CA ARG A 73 -24.32 38.75 27.68
C ARG A 73 -24.78 37.31 27.95
N GLU A 74 -26.07 37.01 27.82
CA GLU A 74 -26.58 35.65 28.04
C GLU A 74 -25.98 34.66 27.03
N GLN A 75 -25.78 35.08 25.77
CA GLN A 75 -25.11 34.24 24.76
C GLN A 75 -23.70 33.81 25.18
N VAL A 76 -22.97 34.69 25.86
CA VAL A 76 -21.63 34.38 26.38
C VAL A 76 -21.73 33.42 27.56
N ASN A 77 -22.65 33.64 28.49
CA ASN A 77 -22.86 32.75 29.64
C ASN A 77 -23.27 31.34 29.19
N ASP A 78 -24.17 31.23 28.22
CA ASP A 78 -24.61 29.96 27.63
C ASP A 78 -23.46 29.23 26.93
N LEU A 79 -22.52 29.96 26.31
CA LEU A 79 -21.32 29.36 25.73
C LEU A 79 -20.38 28.83 26.81
N LEU A 80 -20.16 29.60 27.88
CA LEU A 80 -19.32 29.17 29.01
C LEU A 80 -19.89 27.91 29.67
N GLN A 81 -21.20 27.84 29.90
CA GLN A 81 -21.84 26.63 30.45
C GLN A 81 -21.64 25.39 29.55
N LYS A 82 -21.63 25.57 28.22
CA LYS A 82 -21.32 24.49 27.27
C LYS A 82 -19.86 24.07 27.31
N ILE A 83 -18.95 25.00 27.56
CA ILE A 83 -17.52 24.70 27.77
C ILE A 83 -17.36 23.86 29.03
N ASP A 84 -18.01 24.24 30.14
CA ASP A 84 -17.98 23.48 31.39
C ASP A 84 -18.55 22.06 31.19
N THR A 85 -19.70 21.96 30.51
CA THR A 85 -20.32 20.66 30.18
C THR A 85 -19.38 19.79 29.33
N MET A 86 -18.69 20.39 28.35
CA MET A 86 -17.73 19.68 27.50
C MET A 86 -16.53 19.15 28.32
N ILE A 87 -16.03 19.94 29.27
CA ILE A 87 -14.93 19.54 30.15
C ILE A 87 -15.38 18.38 31.05
N GLU A 88 -16.57 18.46 31.64
CA GLU A 88 -17.15 17.39 32.46
C GLU A 88 -17.31 16.08 31.66
N GLN A 89 -17.81 16.16 30.42
CA GLN A 89 -17.94 15.00 29.53
C GLN A 89 -16.57 14.38 29.16
N ASN A 90 -15.50 15.16 29.19
CA ASN A 90 -14.13 14.69 29.01
C ASN A 90 -13.43 14.35 30.34
N GLY A 91 -14.18 14.01 31.38
CA GLY A 91 -13.66 13.54 32.66
C GLY A 91 -13.04 14.65 33.52
N GLY A 92 -13.41 15.90 33.29
CA GLY A 92 -12.89 17.07 33.99
C GLY A 92 -11.54 17.56 33.48
N GLY A 93 -10.96 16.90 32.47
CA GLY A 93 -9.69 17.29 31.87
C GLY A 93 -9.85 18.30 30.74
N HIS A 94 -8.76 18.99 30.40
CA HIS A 94 -8.66 19.83 29.22
C HIS A 94 -7.75 19.19 28.18
N TYR A 95 -7.92 19.57 26.92
CA TYR A 95 -6.92 19.27 25.91
C TYR A 95 -5.55 19.84 26.33
N SER A 96 -4.51 19.02 26.32
CA SER A 96 -3.20 19.37 26.86
C SER A 96 -2.08 19.24 25.83
N ASN A 97 -0.95 19.93 26.08
CA ASN A 97 0.24 19.78 25.24
C ASN A 97 0.77 18.34 25.23
N GLN A 98 0.61 17.60 26.32
CA GLN A 98 1.00 16.20 26.36
C GLN A 98 0.21 15.36 25.35
N MET A 99 -1.11 15.59 25.24
CA MET A 99 -1.94 14.92 24.23
C MET A 99 -1.48 15.25 22.80
N LEU A 100 -1.08 16.51 22.56
CA LEU A 100 -0.51 16.93 21.28
C LEU A 100 0.81 16.19 20.99
N GLU A 101 1.71 16.16 21.97
CA GLU A 101 3.01 15.49 21.84
C GLU A 101 2.86 13.99 21.56
N ASP A 102 1.93 13.33 22.25
CA ASP A 102 1.61 11.92 22.07
C ASP A 102 1.02 11.67 20.68
N ALA A 103 0.10 12.53 20.20
CA ALA A 103 -0.45 12.44 18.85
C ALA A 103 0.63 12.62 17.76
N LEU A 104 1.56 13.56 17.95
CA LEU A 104 2.68 13.77 17.03
C LEU A 104 3.68 12.62 17.06
N ARG A 105 3.94 12.04 18.25
CA ARG A 105 4.79 10.85 18.42
C ARG A 105 4.20 9.65 17.70
N PHE A 106 2.94 9.32 17.98
CA PHE A 106 2.23 8.20 17.34
C PHE A 106 2.27 8.32 15.81
N ARG A 107 2.05 9.53 15.28
CA ARG A 107 2.10 9.78 13.83
C ARG A 107 3.49 9.52 13.24
N ARG A 108 4.55 9.96 13.91
CA ARG A 108 5.93 9.69 13.47
C ARG A 108 6.19 8.19 13.46
N GLU A 109 5.80 7.47 14.52
CA GLU A 109 6.00 6.03 14.62
C GLU A 109 5.24 5.25 13.54
N VAL A 110 4.01 5.66 13.22
CA VAL A 110 3.21 5.07 12.13
C VAL A 110 3.88 5.31 10.78
N GLU A 111 4.34 6.53 10.51
CA GLU A 111 5.00 6.86 9.24
C GLU A 111 6.32 6.10 9.09
N GLU A 112 7.14 6.07 10.13
CA GLU A 112 8.39 5.31 10.13
C GLU A 112 8.15 3.80 9.94
N ARG A 113 7.10 3.24 10.54
CA ARG A 113 6.72 1.84 10.33
C ARG A 113 6.33 1.60 8.88
N ARG A 114 5.51 2.48 8.30
CA ARG A 114 5.09 2.38 6.90
C ARG A 114 6.29 2.41 5.95
N LEU A 115 7.26 3.29 6.21
CA LEU A 115 8.49 3.38 5.42
C LEU A 115 9.32 2.09 5.52
N ARG A 116 9.50 1.55 6.73
CA ARG A 116 10.21 0.27 6.94
C ARG A 116 9.52 -0.89 6.21
N GLU A 117 8.21 -1.02 6.34
CA GLU A 117 7.43 -2.06 5.64
C GLU A 117 7.53 -1.93 4.12
N GLU A 118 7.56 -0.70 3.58
CA GLU A 118 7.76 -0.47 2.16
C GLU A 118 9.18 -0.85 1.69
N GLU A 119 10.21 -0.53 2.47
CA GLU A 119 11.60 -0.91 2.19
C GLU A 119 11.78 -2.43 2.23
N GLU A 120 11.25 -3.10 3.25
CA GLU A 120 11.28 -4.56 3.38
C GLU A 120 10.58 -5.24 2.19
N ARG A 121 9.40 -4.73 1.79
CA ARG A 121 8.69 -5.23 0.60
C ARG A 121 9.53 -5.10 -0.66
N LYS A 122 10.20 -3.95 -0.87
CA LYS A 122 11.08 -3.73 -2.03
C LYS A 122 12.26 -4.69 -2.02
N GLN A 123 12.93 -4.86 -0.87
CA GLN A 123 14.03 -5.81 -0.72
C GLN A 123 13.58 -7.25 -1.02
N GLN A 124 12.42 -7.65 -0.51
CA GLN A 124 11.90 -8.99 -0.72
C GLN A 124 11.51 -9.25 -2.18
N GLU A 125 10.97 -8.25 -2.87
CA GLU A 125 10.75 -8.32 -4.32
C GLU A 125 12.05 -8.46 -5.10
N GLU A 126 13.10 -7.72 -4.74
CA GLU A 126 14.43 -7.81 -5.37
C GLU A 126 15.08 -9.18 -5.15
N ILE A 127 15.08 -9.67 -3.91
CA ILE A 127 15.57 -11.02 -3.57
C ILE A 127 14.78 -12.06 -4.36
N GLY A 128 13.45 -11.93 -4.44
CA GLY A 128 12.60 -12.83 -5.23
C GLY A 128 12.96 -12.84 -6.72
N ARG A 129 13.22 -11.67 -7.31
CA ARG A 129 13.68 -11.56 -8.70
C ARG A 129 15.05 -12.20 -8.90
N MET A 130 15.99 -11.99 -7.96
CA MET A 130 17.32 -12.57 -8.02
C MET A 130 17.29 -14.10 -7.90
N MET A 131 16.56 -14.64 -6.92
CA MET A 131 16.37 -16.08 -6.74
C MET A 131 15.76 -16.74 -7.98
N LYS A 132 14.79 -16.08 -8.63
CA LYS A 132 14.19 -16.58 -9.87
C LYS A 132 15.21 -16.63 -11.03
N LYS A 133 16.07 -15.62 -11.16
CA LYS A 133 17.16 -15.61 -12.15
C LYS A 133 18.16 -16.72 -11.89
N ILE A 134 18.65 -16.84 -10.66
CA ILE A 134 19.59 -17.89 -10.25
C ILE A 134 18.99 -19.27 -10.53
N GLY A 135 17.72 -19.49 -10.19
CA GLY A 135 17.03 -20.75 -10.47
C GLY A 135 16.95 -21.07 -11.96
N ALA A 136 16.64 -20.07 -12.79
CA ALA A 136 16.59 -20.25 -14.25
C ALA A 136 17.98 -20.54 -14.86
N GLU A 137 19.03 -19.86 -14.39
CA GLU A 137 20.42 -20.08 -14.80
C GLU A 137 20.90 -21.48 -14.41
N PHE A 138 20.62 -21.92 -13.19
CA PHE A 138 20.96 -23.26 -12.72
C PHE A 138 20.28 -24.35 -13.56
N GLU A 139 18.98 -24.20 -13.84
CA GLU A 139 18.24 -25.15 -14.68
C GLU A 139 18.76 -25.16 -16.13
N ALA A 140 19.12 -24.00 -16.70
CA ALA A 140 19.74 -23.92 -18.01
C ALA A 140 21.10 -24.62 -18.05
N GLN A 141 21.94 -24.39 -17.03
CA GLN A 141 23.26 -25.02 -16.91
C GLN A 141 23.16 -26.54 -16.80
N LYS A 142 22.20 -27.04 -16.00
CA LYS A 142 21.91 -28.47 -15.86
C LYS A 142 21.47 -29.10 -17.19
N ARG A 143 20.61 -28.40 -17.96
CA ARG A 143 20.18 -28.87 -19.30
C ARG A 143 21.36 -28.98 -20.26
N LEU A 144 22.21 -27.95 -20.31
CA LEU A 144 23.42 -27.94 -21.13
C LEU A 144 24.37 -29.09 -20.75
N GLU A 145 24.54 -29.36 -19.46
CA GLU A 145 25.40 -30.46 -19.01
C GLU A 145 24.83 -31.84 -19.39
N ILE A 146 23.51 -32.04 -19.24
CA ILE A 146 22.85 -33.28 -19.68
C ILE A 146 23.03 -33.47 -21.20
N GLU A 147 22.86 -32.41 -21.99
CA GLU A 147 23.02 -32.46 -23.45
C GLU A 147 24.47 -32.77 -23.86
N ARG A 148 25.45 -32.15 -23.19
CA ARG A 148 26.88 -32.47 -23.39
C ARG A 148 27.19 -33.94 -23.07
N ARG A 149 26.64 -34.47 -21.97
CA ARG A 149 26.83 -35.89 -21.60
C ARG A 149 26.20 -36.81 -22.63
N LYS A 150 24.99 -36.51 -23.13
CA LYS A 150 24.33 -37.27 -24.19
C LYS A 150 25.15 -37.28 -25.49
N ALA A 151 25.62 -36.12 -25.94
CA ALA A 151 26.44 -36.01 -27.14
C ALA A 151 27.75 -36.80 -27.02
N LYS A 152 28.37 -36.80 -25.84
CA LYS A 152 29.58 -37.59 -25.57
C LYS A 152 29.31 -39.10 -25.64
N ILE A 153 28.24 -39.58 -25.01
CA ILE A 153 27.82 -41.00 -25.10
C ILE A 153 27.60 -41.41 -26.55
N GLN A 154 26.88 -40.59 -27.32
CA GLN A 154 26.63 -40.87 -28.74
C GLN A 154 27.94 -40.94 -29.56
N SER A 155 28.87 -40.01 -29.34
CA SER A 155 30.17 -40.03 -30.02
C SER A 155 31.00 -41.26 -29.63
N ASP A 156 30.96 -41.68 -28.36
CA ASP A 156 31.66 -42.87 -27.88
C ASP A 156 31.06 -44.15 -28.49
N GLU A 157 29.73 -44.22 -28.61
CA GLU A 157 28.99 -45.31 -29.28
C GLU A 157 29.34 -45.39 -30.78
N GLU A 158 29.30 -44.27 -31.50
CA GLU A 158 29.66 -44.20 -32.93
C GLU A 158 31.12 -44.63 -33.14
N GLY A 159 32.04 -44.17 -32.29
CA GLY A 159 33.44 -44.59 -32.31
C GLY A 159 33.64 -46.09 -32.05
N ALA A 160 32.84 -46.67 -31.15
CA ALA A 160 32.87 -48.11 -30.88
C ALA A 160 32.36 -48.93 -32.08
N ILE A 161 31.29 -48.48 -32.76
CA ILE A 161 30.76 -49.11 -33.98
C ILE A 161 31.81 -49.09 -35.09
N VAL A 162 32.47 -47.96 -35.33
CA VAL A 162 33.52 -47.84 -36.35
C VAL A 162 34.69 -48.78 -36.05
N LYS A 163 35.15 -48.86 -34.79
CA LYS A 163 36.20 -49.81 -34.38
C LYS A 163 35.77 -51.27 -34.57
N PHE A 164 34.53 -51.61 -34.25
CA PHE A 164 34.00 -52.96 -34.43
C PHE A 164 33.96 -53.37 -35.91
N ILE A 165 33.47 -52.49 -36.80
CA ILE A 165 33.48 -52.72 -38.25
C ILE A 165 34.91 -52.87 -38.79
N HIS A 166 35.87 -52.10 -38.26
CA HIS A 166 37.27 -52.18 -38.69
C HIS A 166 37.97 -53.49 -38.28
N PHE A 167 37.63 -54.03 -37.10
CA PHE A 167 38.33 -55.17 -36.50
C PHE A 167 37.68 -56.55 -36.76
N CYS A 168 36.45 -56.61 -37.30
CA CYS A 168 35.79 -57.87 -37.69
C CYS A 168 35.96 -58.18 -39.21
N PRO A 169 36.80 -59.15 -39.61
CA PRO A 169 37.11 -59.42 -41.03
C PRO A 169 35.91 -59.89 -41.87
N GLY A 170 34.86 -60.42 -41.23
CA GLY A 170 33.68 -60.99 -41.91
C GLY A 170 32.56 -59.99 -42.26
N ILE A 171 32.61 -58.74 -41.77
CA ILE A 171 31.56 -57.72 -42.03
C ILE A 171 31.93 -56.85 -43.25
N ARG A 172 33.22 -56.77 -43.59
CA ARG A 172 33.72 -55.93 -44.69
C ARG A 172 33.31 -56.44 -46.08
N SER A 173 33.05 -57.74 -46.22
CA SER A 173 32.72 -58.41 -47.49
C SER A 173 31.25 -58.30 -47.89
N THR A 174 30.33 -58.00 -46.97
CA THR A 174 28.87 -57.89 -47.25
C THR A 174 28.41 -56.47 -47.60
N LEU A 175 29.15 -55.41 -47.20
CA LEU A 175 28.79 -54.01 -47.51
C LEU A 175 29.25 -53.54 -48.90
N TYR A 176 30.19 -54.22 -49.54
CA TYR A 176 30.68 -53.88 -50.89
C TYR A 176 30.02 -54.70 -52.02
N GLY A 177 29.08 -55.60 -51.69
CA GLY A 177 28.51 -56.56 -52.64
C GLY A 177 27.23 -56.13 -53.36
N SER A 178 26.63 -54.97 -53.07
CA SER A 178 25.40 -54.54 -53.75
C SER A 178 25.31 -53.01 -53.87
N HIS A 179 25.70 -52.52 -55.05
CA HIS A 179 25.38 -51.20 -55.61
C HIS A 179 25.80 -49.96 -54.80
N CYS A 180 27.08 -49.63 -54.94
CA CYS A 180 27.66 -48.33 -54.65
C CYS A 180 27.22 -47.30 -55.71
N SER A 181 26.50 -46.23 -55.30
CA SER A 181 26.40 -44.94 -56.02
C SER A 181 25.72 -43.83 -55.18
N ARG A 182 26.15 -43.55 -53.93
CA ARG A 182 25.88 -42.22 -53.31
C ARG A 182 26.57 -41.83 -51.99
N PHE A 183 27.65 -42.48 -51.56
CA PHE A 183 28.37 -42.07 -50.35
C PHE A 183 29.85 -41.80 -50.63
N SER A 184 30.10 -40.75 -51.42
CA SER A 184 31.45 -40.20 -51.64
C SER A 184 31.51 -38.74 -51.23
N VAL A 185 31.08 -38.37 -50.02
CA VAL A 185 31.38 -37.04 -49.47
C VAL A 185 31.38 -37.11 -47.93
N TRP A 186 32.45 -37.62 -47.29
CA TRP A 186 32.81 -37.19 -45.91
C TRP A 186 34.14 -37.74 -45.36
N TRP A 187 35.11 -38.11 -46.20
CA TRP A 187 36.47 -38.43 -45.75
C TRP A 187 37.48 -37.54 -46.45
N SER A 188 37.46 -36.26 -46.09
CA SER A 188 38.54 -35.30 -46.35
C SER A 188 38.27 -34.07 -45.50
N TYR A 189 38.79 -34.05 -44.28
CA TYR A 189 39.21 -32.87 -43.49
C TYR A 189 39.56 -33.39 -42.08
N ASN A 190 40.79 -33.88 -41.95
CA ASN A 190 41.53 -33.89 -40.69
C ASN A 190 42.44 -32.67 -40.73
#